data_AF-A0A235B3U8-F1
#
_entry.id   AF-A0A235B3U8-F1
#
_cell.length_a   1.000
_cell.length_b   1.000
_cell.length_c   1.000
_cell.angle_alpha   90.00
_cell.angle_beta   90.00
_cell.angle_gamma   90.00
#
_symmetry.space_group_name_H-M   'P 1'
#
loop_
_entity.id
_entity.type
_entity.pdbx_description
1 polymer ?
#
loop_
_entity_poly.entity_id
_entity_poly.type
_entity_poly.pdbx_seq_one_letter_code
_entity_poly.pdbx_strand_id
1 'polypeptide(L)' 'MFFLGGMTVVHQSYGTPRVVYSLRNRLEQSHIYSELKVKRKKHVTAYQLLVPKEDASKAQELLNRYKRELERT' A
#
# COMPACT_ATOMS: atom_id res chain seq x y z
N MET A 1 13.96 15.04 -0.95
CA MET A 1 13.21 15.24 0.31
C MET A 1 13.37 13.96 1.12
N PHE A 2 14.18 13.97 2.18
CA PHE A 2 14.45 12.79 3.00
C PHE A 2 13.35 12.68 4.07
N PHE A 3 12.51 11.64 3.98
CA PHE A 3 11.49 11.38 5.00
C PHE A 3 12.18 10.93 6.29
N LEU A 4 12.27 11.85 7.26
CA LEU A 4 12.74 11.58 8.62
C LEU A 4 11.75 10.72 9.42
N GLY A 5 10.49 10.64 8.97
CA GLY A 5 9.47 9.72 9.46
C GLY A 5 9.62 8.35 8.80
N GLY A 6 10.06 7.35 9.56
CA GLY A 6 10.22 5.99 9.04
C GLY A 6 8.99 5.45 8.30
N MET A 7 9.20 4.49 7.40
CA MET A 7 8.12 3.88 6.62
C MET A 7 7.28 2.92 7.47
N THR A 8 5.98 2.88 7.24
CA THR A 8 5.07 1.90 7.87
C THR A 8 4.31 1.11 6.81
N VAL A 9 3.96 -0.15 7.13
CA VAL A 9 3.22 -1.02 6.23
C VAL A 9 1.73 -0.70 6.35
N VAL A 10 1.11 -0.26 5.25
CA VAL A 10 -0.34 0.01 5.19
C VAL A 10 -1.13 -1.13 4.57
N HIS A 11 -0.49 -1.95 3.73
CA HIS A 11 -1.13 -3.11 3.15
C HIS A 11 -0.14 -4.24 2.92
N GLN A 12 -0.62 -5.47 3.05
CA GLN A 12 0.15 -6.66 2.72
C GLN A 12 -0.74 -7.65 1.99
N SER A 13 -0.28 -8.12 0.82
CA SER A 13 -0.93 -9.18 0.06
C SER A 13 0.01 -10.36 -0.13
N TYR A 14 -0.54 -11.56 -0.15
CA TYR A 14 0.20 -12.79 -0.41
C TYR A 14 -0.20 -13.34 -1.77
N GLY A 15 0.78 -13.71 -2.59
CA GLY A 15 0.55 -14.35 -3.90
C GLY A 15 0.04 -13.42 -5.01
N THR A 16 -0.76 -12.40 -4.70
CA THR A 16 -1.42 -11.56 -5.72
C THR A 16 -0.77 -10.17 -5.84
N PRO A 17 0.15 -9.96 -6.82
CA PRO A 17 0.77 -8.65 -7.02
C PRO A 17 -0.22 -7.59 -7.52
N ARG A 18 -1.24 -7.99 -8.31
CA ARG A 18 -2.17 -7.07 -8.99
C ARG A 18 -2.85 -6.09 -8.02
N VAL A 19 -3.36 -6.60 -6.90
CA VAL A 19 -4.04 -5.79 -5.88
C VAL A 19 -3.11 -4.73 -5.32
N VAL A 20 -1.86 -5.09 -4.99
CA VAL A 20 -0.91 -4.13 -4.43
C VAL A 20 -0.52 -3.05 -5.43
N TYR A 21 -0.36 -3.39 -6.72
CA TYR A 21 -0.13 -2.40 -7.77
C TYR A 21 -1.32 -1.45 -7.95
N SER A 22 -2.57 -1.94 -7.90
CA SER A 22 -3.75 -1.08 -7.94
C SER A 22 -3.81 -0.12 -6.75
N LEU A 23 -3.53 -0.61 -5.54
CA LEU A 23 -3.51 0.22 -4.33
C LEU A 23 -2.39 1.27 -4.40
N ARG A 24 -1.20 0.89 -4.90
CA ARG A 24 -0.09 1.81 -5.15
C ARG A 24 -0.49 2.91 -6.12
N ASN A 25 -1.07 2.58 -7.27
CA ASN A 25 -1.53 3.58 -8.24
C ASN A 25 -2.52 4.57 -7.61
N ARG A 26 -3.40 4.10 -6.73
CA ARG A 26 -4.36 4.98 -6.06
C ARG A 26 -3.70 5.96 -5.08
N LEU A 27 -2.65 5.51 -4.37
CA LEU A 27 -1.85 6.37 -3.50
C LEU A 27 -1.07 7.40 -4.33
N GLU A 28 -0.46 6.98 -5.44
CA GLU A 28 0.26 7.87 -6.36
C GLU A 28 -0.66 8.94 -6.96
N GLN A 29 -1.88 8.58 -7.38
CA GLN A 29 -2.92 9.52 -7.83
C GLN A 29 -3.32 10.53 -6.76
N SER A 30 -3.17 10.17 -5.48
CA SER A 30 -3.49 11.02 -4.33
C SER A 30 -2.27 11.81 -3.81
N HIS A 31 -1.16 11.82 -4.58
CA HIS A 31 0.12 12.42 -4.20
C HIS A 31 0.73 11.87 -2.90
N ILE A 32 0.39 10.64 -2.53
CA ILE A 32 0.99 9.95 -1.38
C ILE A 32 2.13 9.09 -1.86
N TYR A 33 3.34 9.38 -1.36
CA TYR A 33 4.50 8.54 -1.64
C TYR A 33 4.29 7.14 -1.07
N SER A 34 4.62 6.12 -1.86
CA SER A 34 4.53 4.74 -1.41
C SER A 34 5.67 3.89 -1.95
N GLU A 35 6.10 2.91 -1.15
CA GLU A 35 7.14 1.95 -1.50
C GLU A 35 6.57 0.54 -1.54
N LEU A 36 6.97 -0.22 -2.55
CA LEU A 36 6.63 -1.63 -2.66
C LEU A 36 7.81 -2.49 -2.20
N LYS A 37 7.63 -3.24 -1.12
CA LYS A 37 8.62 -4.20 -0.62
C LYS A 37 8.14 -5.61 -0.84
N VAL A 38 8.88 -6.37 -1.64
CA VAL A 38 8.59 -7.79 -1.88
C VAL A 38 9.41 -8.64 -0.92
N LYS A 39 8.74 -9.46 -0.12
CA LYS A 39 9.36 -10.44 0.76
C LYS A 39 9.02 -11.84 0.28
N ARG A 40 10.05 -12.60 -0.10
CA ARG A 40 9.92 -14.02 -0.46
C ARG A 40 10.27 -14.87 0.75
N LYS A 41 9.35 -15.73 1.19
CA LYS A 41 9.59 -16.73 2.24
C LYS A 41 9.21 -18.10 1.70
N LYS A 42 10.19 -19.01 1.51
CA LYS A 42 10.11 -20.43 1.08
C LYS A 42 8.95 -20.84 0.13
N HIS A 43 7.69 -20.70 0.52
CA HIS A 43 6.51 -21.06 -0.28
C HIS A 43 5.54 -19.91 -0.59
N VAL A 44 5.80 -18.70 -0.07
CA VAL A 44 4.90 -17.54 -0.19
C VAL A 44 5.68 -16.28 -0.54
N THR A 45 5.18 -15.55 -1.54
CA THR A 45 5.62 -14.18 -1.82
C THR A 45 4.64 -13.20 -1.19
N ALA A 46 5.13 -12.39 -0.26
CA ALA A 46 4.40 -11.30 0.35
C ALA A 46 4.80 -9.98 -0.30
N TYR A 47 3.82 -9.20 -0.71
CA TYR A 47 3.96 -7.85 -1.23
C TYR A 47 3.49 -6.89 -0.14
N GLN A 48 4.40 -6.07 0.37
CA GLN A 48 4.12 -5.06 1.38
C GLN A 48 4.11 -3.68 0.73
N LEU A 49 3.03 -2.94 0.92
CA LEU A 49 2.91 -1.55 0.54
C LEU A 49 3.21 -0.69 1.75
N LEU A 50 4.25 0.13 1.64
CA LEU A 50 4.70 1.04 2.67
C LEU A 50 4.41 2.47 2.28
N VAL A 51 4.16 3.31 3.28
CA VAL A 51 4.01 4.76 3.14
C VAL A 51 4.77 5.46 4.27
N PRO A 52 5.10 6.75 4.13
CA PRO A 52 5.57 7.57 5.23
C PRO A 52 4.60 7.49 6.41
N LYS A 53 5.12 7.38 7.64
CA LYS A 53 4.29 7.34 8.86
C LYS A 53 3.32 8.52 8.96
N GLU A 54 3.74 9.69 8.49
CA GLU A 54 2.95 10.93 8.49
C GLU A 54 1.67 10.79 7.63
N ASP A 55 1.76 10.05 6.52
CA ASP A 55 0.66 9.82 5.60
C ASP A 55 -0.13 8.54 5.89
N ALA A 56 0.28 7.74 6.88
CA ALA A 56 -0.27 6.41 7.13
C ALA A 56 -1.78 6.43 7.38
N SER A 57 -2.27 7.37 8.20
CA SER A 57 -3.70 7.50 8.50
C SER A 57 -4.50 7.85 7.24
N LYS A 58 -4.03 8.84 6.48
CA LYS A 58 -4.67 9.30 5.24
C LYS A 58 -4.66 8.21 4.16
N ALA A 59 -3.55 7.51 4.01
CA ALA A 59 -3.41 6.39 3.10
C ALA A 59 -4.41 5.28 3.46
N GLN A 60 -4.52 4.93 4.75
CA GLN A 60 -5.42 3.87 5.19
C GLN A 60 -6.90 4.21 4.94
N GLU A 61 -7.31 5.45 5.16
CA GLU A 61 -8.66 5.93 4.82
C GLU A 61 -8.95 5.84 3.32
N LEU A 62 -8.03 6.32 2.47
CA LEU A 62 -8.17 6.28 1.02
C LEU A 62 -8.28 4.84 0.50
N LEU A 63 -7.42 3.94 1.00
CA LEU A 63 -7.46 2.53 0.62
C LEU A 63 -8.74 1.85 1.10
N ASN A 64 -9.24 2.18 2.30
CA ASN A 64 -10.51 1.65 2.79
C ASN A 64 -11.70 2.13 1.97
N ARG A 65 -11.73 3.42 1.58
CA ARG A 65 -12.75 3.95 0.68
C ARG A 65 -12.73 3.23 -0.66
N TYR A 66 -11.54 3.04 -1.24
CA TYR A 66 -11.38 2.32 -2.50
C TYR A 66 -11.86 0.87 -2.43
N LYS A 67 -11.58 0.15 -1.33
CA LYS A 67 -12.14 -1.20 -1.13
C LYS A 67 -13.67 -1.23 -1.11
N ARG A 68 -14.30 -0.26 -0.42
CA ARG A 68 -15.77 -0.15 -0.40
C ARG A 68 -16.35 0.17 -1.78
N GLU A 69 -15.64 0.94 -2.60
CA GLU A 69 -16.04 1.22 -3.98
C GLU A 69 -15.98 -0.06 -4.85
N LEU A 70 -14.94 -0.88 -4.66
CA LEU A 70 -14.81 -2.17 -5.35
C LEU A 70 -15.88 -3.19 -4.93
N GLU A 71 -16.27 -3.24 -3.66
CA GLU A 71 -17.31 -4.16 -3.17
C GLU A 71 -18.72 -3.81 -3.67
N ARG A 72 -18.93 -2.58 -4.15
CA ARG A 72 -20.22 -2.11 -4.68
C ARG A 72 -20.39 -2.33 -6.19
N THR A 73 -19.34 -2.69 -6.91
CA THR A 73 -19.34 -2.90 -8.37
C THR A 73 -19.47 -4.38 -8.69
#